data_AF-A0ABD0QZS8-F1
#
_entry.id   AF-A0ABD0QZS8-F1
#
_cell.length_a   1.000
_cell.length_b   1.000
_cell.length_c   1.000
_cell.angle_alpha   90.00
_cell.angle_beta   90.00
_cell.angle_gamma   90.00
#
_symmetry.space_group_name_H-M   'P 1'
#
loop_
_entity.id
_entity.type
_entity.pdbx_description
1 polymer ?
#
loop_
_entity_poly.entity_id
_entity_poly.type
_entity_poly.pdbx_seq_one_letter_code
_entity_poly.pdbx_strand_id
1 'polypeptide(L)' 'VPYQELGGKTLVMSVYDYDRFSKHDIIGEVKLPMNTVDLGQPIEEWRDLDSAEKEE' A
#
# COMPACT_ATOMS: atom_id res chain seq x y z
N VAL A 1 -8.20 10.14 -8.50
CA VAL A 1 -8.34 11.02 -7.32
C VAL A 1 -7.73 12.37 -7.69
N PRO A 2 -8.50 13.47 -7.67
CA PRO A 2 -7.96 14.82 -7.86
C PRO A 2 -6.82 15.12 -6.88
N TYR A 3 -5.81 15.89 -7.31
CA TYR A 3 -4.64 16.19 -6.47
C TYR A 3 -5.02 16.80 -5.12
N GLN A 4 -6.00 17.70 -5.11
CA GLN A 4 -6.51 18.37 -3.89
C GLN A 4 -7.10 17.40 -2.87
N GLU A 5 -7.56 16.22 -3.30
CA GLU A 5 -8.14 15.20 -2.43
C GLU A 5 -7.08 14.23 -1.89
N LEU A 6 -5.86 14.18 -2.47
CA LEU A 6 -4.83 13.22 -2.10
C LEU A 6 -4.35 13.40 -0.66
N GLY A 7 -4.21 14.63 -0.16
CA GLY A 7 -3.69 14.89 1.18
C GLY A 7 -4.49 14.22 2.32
N GLY A 8 -5.75 13.86 2.08
CA GLY A 8 -6.59 13.11 3.02
C GLY A 8 -6.66 11.60 2.76
N LYS A 9 -5.81 11.05 1.88
CA LYS A 9 -5.82 9.63 1.51
C LYS A 9 -4.58 8.91 2.00
N THR A 10 -4.71 7.60 2.13
CA THR A 10 -3.62 6.66 2.38
C THR A 10 -3.55 5.71 1.19
N LEU A 11 -2.39 5.61 0.57
CA LEU A 11 -2.10 4.53 -0.38
C LEU A 11 -1.83 3.25 0.42
N VAL A 12 -2.58 2.20 0.14
CA VAL A 12 -2.34 0.87 0.70
C VAL A 12 -1.81 -0.02 -0.41
N MET A 13 -0.61 -0.56 -0.22
CA MET A 13 0.02 -1.52 -1.12
C MET A 13 0.13 -2.85 -0.40
N SER A 14 -0.59 -3.86 -0.88
CA SER A 14 -0.61 -5.19 -0.27
C SER A 14 0.07 -6.19 -1.20
N VAL A 15 0.91 -7.06 -0.62
CA VAL A 15 1.63 -8.12 -1.33
C VAL A 15 0.98 -9.45 -1.01
N TYR A 16 0.68 -10.21 -2.06
CA TYR A 16 0.05 -11.53 -1.96
C TYR A 16 0.92 -12.59 -2.61
N ASP A 17 0.90 -13.79 -2.03
CA ASP A 17 1.37 -14.99 -2.70
C ASP A 17 0.30 -15.52 -3.65
N TYR A 18 0.68 -15.82 -4.88
CA TYR A 18 -0.26 -16.24 -5.91
C TYR A 18 -0.47 -17.75 -5.86
N ASP A 19 -1.74 -18.13 -5.73
CA ASP A 19 -2.19 -19.51 -5.81
C ASP A 19 -3.13 -19.74 -6.98
N ARG A 20 -2.85 -20.79 -7.76
CA ARG A 20 -3.67 -21.13 -8.93
C ARG A 20 -5.02 -21.76 -8.56
N PHE A 21 -5.09 -22.44 -7.41
CA PHE A 21 -6.24 -23.29 -7.05
C PHE A 21 -6.86 -22.96 -5.68
N SER A 22 -6.35 -21.96 -4.96
CA SER A 22 -6.85 -21.49 -3.67
C SER A 22 -6.90 -19.95 -3.61
N LYS A 23 -7.33 -19.40 -2.47
CA LYS A 23 -7.23 -17.95 -2.22
C LYS A 23 -5.76 -17.58 -2.09
N HIS A 24 -5.43 -16.39 -2.57
CA HIS A 24 -4.11 -15.80 -2.40
C HIS A 24 -3.87 -15.45 -0.93
N ASP A 25 -2.74 -15.88 -0.41
CA ASP A 25 -2.33 -15.56 0.96
C ASP A 25 -1.68 -14.18 1.00
N ILE A 26 -2.11 -13.35 1.96
CA ILE A 26 -1.48 -12.05 2.16
C ILE A 26 -0.15 -12.22 2.90
N ILE A 27 0.92 -11.66 2.33
CA ILE A 27 2.25 -11.63 2.95
C ILE A 27 2.34 -10.44 3.90
N GLY A 28 1.84 -9.28 3.48
CA GLY A 28 1.84 -8.05 4.27
C GLY A 28 1.48 -6.83 3.42
N GLU A 29 1.52 -5.65 4.03
CA GLU A 29 1.15 -4.40 3.37
C GLU A 29 2.01 -3.21 3.80
N VAL A 30 1.96 -2.14 3.02
CA VAL A 30 2.52 -0.82 3.33
C VAL A 30 1.40 0.21 3.23
N LYS A 31 1.25 1.02 4.28
CA LYS A 31 0.30 2.14 4.33
C LYS A 31 1.06 3.46 4.26
N LEU A 32 0.85 4.24 3.20
CA LEU A 32 1.52 5.50 2.96
C LEU A 32 0.52 6.67 2.97
N PRO A 33 0.49 7.49 4.04
CA PRO A 33 -0.31 8.71 4.07
C PRO A 33 0.19 9.68 2.98
N MET A 34 -0.68 10.03 2.03
CA MET A 34 -0.27 10.77 0.84
C MET A 34 0.10 12.23 1.13
N ASN A 35 -0.22 12.76 2.32
CA ASN A 35 0.27 14.05 2.80
C ASN A 35 1.75 14.04 3.25
N THR A 36 2.39 12.87 3.30
CA THR A 36 3.82 12.74 3.65
C THR A 36 4.73 12.61 2.43
N VAL A 37 4.15 12.62 1.23
CA VAL A 37 4.81 12.28 -0.02
C VAL A 37 4.94 13.51 -0.90
N ASP A 38 6.16 13.82 -1.36
CA ASP A 38 6.39 14.83 -2.39
C ASP A 38 6.24 14.21 -3.78
N LEU A 39 5.11 14.49 -4.45
CA LEU A 39 4.82 14.02 -5.81
C LEU A 39 5.45 14.88 -6.92
N GLY A 40 6.21 15.93 -6.56
CA GLY A 40 6.92 16.78 -7.50
C GLY A 40 8.19 16.16 -8.08
N GLN A 41 8.66 15.04 -7.51
CA GLN A 41 9.85 14.30 -7.92
C GLN A 41 9.59 12.78 -7.89
N PRO A 42 10.38 11.97 -8.61
CA PRO A 42 10.35 10.53 -8.45
C PRO A 42 10.69 10.12 -7.00
N ILE A 43 9.95 9.15 -6.48
CA ILE A 43 10.18 8.58 -5.14
C ILE A 43 10.77 7.19 -5.34
N GLU A 44 11.90 6.94 -4.69
CA GLU A 44 12.57 5.64 -4.65
C GLU A 44 12.97 5.34 -3.20
N GLU A 45 12.23 4.45 -2.55
CA GLU A 45 12.45 4.08 -1.15
C GLU A 45 12.11 2.61 -0.89
N TRP A 46 12.73 2.05 0.15
CA TRP A 46 12.42 0.70 0.65
C TRP A 46 11.65 0.81 1.97
N ARG A 47 10.65 -0.04 2.15
CA ARG A 47 9.91 -0.20 3.40
C ARG A 47 9.69 -1.68 3.68
N ASP A 48 9.73 -2.03 4.97
CA ASP A 48 9.33 -3.35 5.42
C ASP A 48 7.80 -3.50 5.31
N LEU A 49 7.33 -4.72 5.12
CA LEU A 49 5.91 -5.03 5.10
C LEU A 49 5.40 -5.16 6.54
N ASP A 50 4.31 -4.45 6.84
CA ASP A 50 3.55 -4.65 8.06
C ASP A 50 2.61 -5.86 7.91
N SER A 51 2.25 -6.48 9.04
CA SER A 51 1.22 -7.52 9.05
C SER A 51 -0.10 -6.93 8.57
N ALA A 52 -0.67 -7.50 7.51
CA ALA A 52 -1.98 -7.07 7.06
C ALA A 52 -3.06 -7.45 8.08
N GLU A 53 -3.94 -6.52 8.40
CA GLU A 53 -5.16 -6.82 9.14
C GLU A 53 -5.95 -7.83 8.30
N LYS A 54 -6.16 -9.04 8.83
CA LYS A 54 -7.04 -10.01 8.17
C LYS A 54 -8.45 -9.43 8.25
N GLU A 55 -9.05 -9.12 7.12
CA GLU A 55 -10.50 -8.93 7.06
C GLU A 55 -11.16 -10.24 7.54
N GLU A 56 -11.80 -10.21 8.71
CA GLU A 56 -12.59 -11.31 9.27
C GLU A 56 -13.83 -11.64 8.41
#